data_AF-A0AAX3M2R3-F1
#
_entry.id   AF-A0AAX3M2R3-F1
#
_cell.length_a   1.000
_cell.length_b   1.000
_cell.length_c   1.000
_cell.angle_alpha   90.00
_cell.angle_beta   90.00
_cell.angle_gamma   90.00
#
_symmetry.space_group_name_H-M   'P 1'
#
loop_
_entity.id
_entity.type
_entity.pdbx_description
1 polymer ?
#
loop_
_entity_poly.entity_id
_entity_poly.type
_entity_poly.pdbx_seq_one_letter_code
_entity_poly.pdbx_strand_id
1 'polypeptide(L)'
;MNKHDELNARFIKYMANLIHYNSINYDKKRRLKDNRFPLTLDKDENLESVLLTVYDSESVPSNLKDHITDYSLYQAYESLSAKQKQVLSFAYVQELNDNEIARILEVSQQNVSKHRLKALTKLRSLITEGE
;
A
#
# COMPACT_ATOMS: atom_id res chain seq x y z
N MET A 1 -43.17 -37.80 -43.08
CA MET A 1 -42.03 -37.07 -42.48
C MET A 1 -41.52 -37.90 -41.32
N ASN A 2 -40.24 -38.27 -41.31
CA ASN A 2 -39.71 -39.25 -40.37
C ASN A 2 -39.65 -38.64 -38.96
N LYS A 3 -40.01 -39.41 -37.92
CA LYS A 3 -40.13 -38.92 -36.52
C LYS A 3 -38.84 -38.28 -36.00
N HIS A 4 -37.69 -38.72 -36.53
CA HIS A 4 -36.37 -38.15 -36.24
C HIS A 4 -36.19 -36.73 -36.77
N ASP A 5 -36.77 -36.38 -37.92
CA ASP A 5 -36.63 -35.05 -38.53
C ASP A 5 -37.38 -33.99 -37.74
N GLU A 6 -38.56 -34.34 -37.23
CA GLU A 6 -39.36 -33.46 -36.36
C GLU A 6 -38.64 -33.19 -35.03
N LEU A 7 -37.99 -34.21 -34.46
CA LEU A 7 -37.23 -34.09 -33.22
C LEU A 7 -35.99 -33.21 -33.41
N ASN A 8 -35.28 -33.37 -34.52
CA ASN A 8 -34.15 -32.51 -34.89
C ASN A 8 -34.57 -31.05 -35.10
N ALA A 9 -35.68 -30.81 -35.80
CA ALA A 9 -36.20 -29.46 -36.01
C ALA A 9 -36.60 -28.79 -34.67
N ARG A 10 -37.22 -29.54 -33.75
CA ARG A 10 -37.54 -29.05 -32.40
C ARG A 10 -36.29 -28.75 -31.57
N PHE A 11 -35.27 -29.60 -31.66
CA PHE A 11 -34.00 -29.41 -30.96
C PHE A 11 -33.27 -28.15 -31.45
N ILE A 12 -33.18 -27.96 -32.77
CA ILE A 12 -32.56 -26.77 -33.37
C ILE A 12 -33.32 -25.51 -32.94
N LYS A 13 -34.65 -25.52 -32.98
CA LYS A 13 -35.48 -24.40 -32.52
C LYS A 13 -35.26 -24.09 -31.04
N TYR A 14 -35.18 -25.12 -30.20
CA TYR A 14 -34.89 -24.98 -28.78
C TYR A 14 -33.51 -24.35 -28.55
N MET A 15 -32.48 -24.83 -29.23
CA MET A 15 -31.12 -24.30 -29.12
C MET A 15 -31.02 -22.85 -29.60
N ALA A 16 -31.68 -22.51 -30.71
CA ALA A 16 -31.74 -21.13 -31.21
C ALA A 16 -32.37 -20.18 -30.18
N ASN A 17 -33.49 -20.59 -29.58
CA ASN A 17 -34.15 -19.82 -28.52
C ASN A 17 -33.25 -19.70 -27.28
N LEU A 18 -32.62 -20.79 -26.87
CA LEU A 18 -31.73 -20.81 -25.70
C LEU A 18 -30.55 -19.84 -25.87
N ILE A 19 -29.91 -19.85 -27.04
CA ILE A 19 -28.81 -18.94 -27.39
C ILE A 19 -29.31 -17.49 -27.38
N HIS A 20 -30.46 -17.23 -27.99
CA HIS A 20 -31.05 -15.88 -28.06
C HIS A 20 -31.31 -15.31 -26.66
N TYR A 21 -32.02 -16.04 -25.80
CA TYR A 21 -32.34 -15.58 -24.46
C TYR A 21 -31.10 -15.49 -23.55
N ASN A 22 -30.13 -16.40 -23.70
CA ASN A 22 -28.87 -16.29 -22.96
C ASN A 22 -28.07 -15.05 -23.36
N SER A 23 -28.01 -14.73 -24.66
CA SER A 23 -27.34 -13.52 -25.15
C SER A 23 -27.95 -12.25 -24.56
N ILE A 24 -29.28 -12.16 -24.52
CA ILE A 24 -30.00 -11.04 -23.90
C ILE A 24 -29.67 -10.94 -22.40
N ASN A 25 -29.71 -12.06 -21.68
CA ASN A 25 -29.47 -12.06 -20.24
C ASN A 25 -28.02 -11.72 -19.90
N TYR A 26 -27.06 -12.17 -20.72
CA TYR A 26 -25.66 -11.81 -20.59
C TYR A 26 -25.46 -10.30 -20.80
N ASP A 27 -26.04 -9.72 -21.85
CA ASP A 27 -25.92 -8.28 -22.11
C ASP A 27 -26.54 -7.45 -20.98
N LYS A 28 -27.68 -7.86 -20.43
CA LYS A 28 -28.27 -7.23 -19.23
C LYS A 28 -27.33 -7.25 -18.03
N LYS A 29 -26.71 -8.40 -17.74
CA LYS A 29 -25.75 -8.54 -16.63
C LYS A 29 -24.52 -7.65 -16.84
N ARG A 30 -24.01 -7.60 -18.07
CA ARG A 30 -22.89 -6.74 -18.45
C ARG A 30 -23.23 -5.26 -18.23
N ARG A 31 -24.35 -4.78 -18.77
CA ARG A 31 -24.81 -3.38 -18.60
C ARG A 31 -24.99 -3.00 -17.14
N LEU A 32 -25.54 -3.89 -16.31
CA LEU A 32 -25.69 -3.64 -14.87
C LEU A 32 -24.33 -3.43 -14.19
N LYS A 33 -23.33 -4.24 -14.54
CA LYS A 33 -21.96 -4.09 -14.02
C LYS A 33 -21.34 -2.78 -14.49
N ASP A 34 -21.43 -2.49 -15.78
CA ASP A 34 -20.83 -1.30 -16.40
C ASP A 34 -21.47 0.00 -15.87
N ASN A 35 -22.79 0.01 -15.64
CA ASN A 35 -23.48 1.15 -15.02
C ASN A 35 -23.15 1.31 -13.53
N ARG A 36 -22.90 0.21 -12.81
CA ARG A 36 -22.53 0.26 -11.38
C ARG A 36 -21.09 0.71 -11.19
N PHE A 37 -20.20 0.34 -12.11
CA PHE A 37 -18.77 0.62 -12.05
C PHE A 37 -18.32 1.27 -13.37
N PRO A 38 -18.79 2.49 -13.68
CA PRO A 38 -18.40 3.15 -14.91
C PRO A 38 -16.90 3.49 -14.83
N LEU A 39 -16.13 3.14 -15.88
CA LEU A 39 -14.73 3.52 -16.01
C LEU A 39 -14.63 5.01 -16.39
N THR A 40 -14.88 5.89 -15.42
CA THR A 40 -14.85 7.35 -15.57
C THR A 40 -13.54 7.99 -15.14
N LEU A 41 -12.53 7.19 -14.78
CA LEU A 41 -11.25 7.68 -14.25
C LEU A 41 -10.56 8.70 -15.16
N ASP A 42 -10.68 8.53 -16.48
CA ASP A 42 -10.06 9.43 -17.48
C ASP A 42 -10.90 10.67 -17.80
N LYS A 43 -12.13 10.77 -17.28
CA LYS A 43 -13.08 11.86 -17.58
C LYS A 43 -13.30 12.82 -16.43
N ASP A 44 -12.78 12.50 -15.25
CA ASP A 44 -12.89 13.37 -14.09
C ASP A 44 -11.72 14.36 -14.13
N GLU A 45 -11.99 15.61 -14.53
CA GLU A 45 -11.02 16.71 -14.37
C GLU A 45 -10.62 16.92 -12.90
N ASN A 46 -11.39 16.34 -11.98
CA ASN A 46 -11.18 16.39 -10.55
C ASN A 46 -10.46 15.16 -9.97
N LEU A 47 -9.75 14.41 -10.82
CA LEU A 47 -8.94 13.24 -10.46
C LEU A 47 -7.94 13.57 -9.33
N GLU A 48 -7.41 14.79 -9.32
CA GLU A 48 -6.53 15.31 -8.27
C GLU A 48 -7.22 15.33 -6.90
N SER A 49 -8.48 15.76 -6.78
CA SER A 49 -9.15 15.85 -5.47
C SER A 49 -9.48 14.49 -4.87
N VAL A 50 -9.86 13.51 -5.70
CA VAL A 50 -10.22 12.16 -5.23
C VAL A 50 -8.97 11.42 -4.77
N LEU A 51 -7.85 11.56 -5.50
CA LEU A 51 -6.54 11.07 -5.06
C LEU A 51 -6.08 11.72 -3.76
N LEU A 52 -6.29 13.04 -3.60
CA LEU A 52 -5.91 13.79 -2.41
C LEU A 52 -6.74 13.42 -1.16
N THR A 53 -7.97 12.94 -1.33
CA THR A 53 -8.78 12.46 -0.19
C THR A 53 -8.46 11.04 0.27
N VAL A 54 -7.81 10.23 -0.58
CA VAL A 54 -7.41 8.85 -0.25
C VAL A 54 -5.96 8.80 0.25
N TYR A 55 -5.11 9.69 -0.24
CA TYR A 55 -3.79 9.95 0.33
C TYR A 55 -3.91 11.08 1.34
N ASP A 56 -3.96 10.74 2.62
CA ASP A 56 -3.58 11.69 3.66
C ASP A 56 -2.11 12.09 3.40
N SER A 57 -1.93 13.15 2.62
CA SER A 57 -0.65 13.66 2.16
C SER A 57 0.06 14.47 3.26
N GLU A 58 -0.14 14.11 4.53
CA GLU A 58 0.87 14.43 5.52
C GLU A 58 2.12 13.69 5.06
N SER A 59 2.99 14.41 4.35
CA SER A 59 4.32 14.00 3.98
C SER A 59 4.99 13.51 5.25
N VAL A 60 4.97 12.19 5.48
CA VAL A 60 5.56 11.57 6.67
C VAL A 60 6.97 12.13 6.78
N PRO A 61 7.25 12.93 7.83
CA PRO A 61 8.56 13.55 7.96
C PRO A 61 9.60 12.44 7.90
N SER A 62 10.53 12.55 6.96
CA SER A 62 11.50 11.50 6.67
C SER A 62 12.50 11.30 7.80
N ASN A 63 12.54 12.22 8.77
CA ASN A 63 13.44 12.21 9.90
C ASN A 63 12.71 11.85 11.19
N LEU A 64 13.30 10.96 11.99
CA LEU A 64 12.73 10.54 13.27
C LEU A 64 12.53 11.73 14.24
N LYS A 65 13.38 12.75 14.14
CA LYS A 65 13.34 13.95 14.98
C LYS A 65 11.95 14.61 15.02
N ASP A 66 11.28 14.66 13.89
CA ASP A 66 10.02 15.40 13.73
C ASP A 66 8.83 14.65 14.37
N HIS A 67 9.03 13.38 14.75
CA HIS A 67 8.06 12.55 15.46
C HIS A 67 8.28 12.52 16.98
N ILE A 68 9.32 13.19 17.48
CA ILE A 68 9.63 13.23 18.92
C ILE A 68 8.89 14.39 19.58
N THR A 69 7.90 14.07 20.41
CA THR A 69 7.14 15.06 21.18
C THR A 69 7.69 15.30 22.58
N ASP A 70 8.38 14.32 23.17
CA ASP A 70 8.98 14.43 24.50
C ASP A 70 10.29 15.23 24.46
N TYR A 71 10.38 16.25 25.32
CA TYR A 71 11.52 17.18 25.33
C TYR A 71 12.83 16.50 25.76
N SER A 72 12.78 15.64 26.77
CA SER A 72 13.97 14.93 27.28
C SER A 72 14.52 13.95 26.24
N LEU A 73 13.63 13.20 25.58
CA LEU A 73 13.97 12.33 24.46
C LEU A 73 14.52 13.12 23.26
N TYR A 74 13.97 14.30 22.97
CA TYR A 74 14.46 15.17 21.90
C TYR A 74 15.89 15.64 22.18
N GLN A 75 16.18 16.10 23.40
CA GLN A 75 17.54 16.48 23.80
C GLN A 75 18.51 15.30 23.73
N ALA A 76 18.08 14.12 24.19
CA ALA A 76 18.87 12.91 24.10
C ALA A 76 19.16 12.53 22.64
N TYR A 77 18.17 12.63 21.76
CA TYR A 77 18.30 12.41 20.32
C TYR A 77 19.27 13.40 19.69
N GLU A 78 19.22 14.67 20.05
CA GLU A 78 20.14 15.67 19.51
C GLU A 78 21.62 15.37 19.82
N SER A 79 21.90 14.70 20.94
CA SER A 79 23.25 14.26 21.33
C SER A 79 23.81 13.08 20.50
N LEU A 80 23.00 12.42 19.68
CA LEU A 80 23.41 11.30 18.84
C LEU A 80 24.27 11.77 17.65
N SER A 81 25.15 10.90 17.16
CA SER A 81 25.90 11.20 15.93
C SER A 81 24.99 11.16 14.70
N ALA A 82 25.38 11.86 13.63
CA ALA A 82 24.62 11.88 12.38
C ALA A 82 24.32 10.46 11.85
N LYS A 83 25.30 9.55 11.92
CA LYS A 83 25.11 8.14 11.51
C LYS A 83 24.06 7.42 12.37
N GLN A 84 24.04 7.67 13.68
CA GLN A 84 23.05 7.07 14.58
C GLN A 84 21.65 7.62 14.31
N LYS A 85 21.51 8.94 14.14
CA LYS A 85 20.25 9.60 13.77
C LYS A 85 19.68 9.05 12.46
N GLN A 86 20.54 8.85 11.47
CA GLN A 86 20.18 8.31 10.16
C GLN A 86 19.73 6.85 10.24
N VAL A 87 20.48 5.99 10.95
CA VAL A 87 20.10 4.57 11.17
C VAL A 87 18.75 4.47 11.89
N LEU A 88 18.49 5.32 12.89
CA LEU A 88 17.21 5.34 13.59
C LEU A 88 16.06 5.79 12.69
N SER A 89 16.27 6.81 11.85
CA SER A 89 15.25 7.28 10.91
C SER A 89 14.90 6.20 9.90
N PHE A 90 15.89 5.50 9.34
CA PHE A 90 15.62 4.38 8.44
C PHE A 90 14.88 3.23 9.11
N ALA A 91 15.23 2.89 10.36
CA ALA A 91 14.63 1.77 11.07
C ALA A 91 13.20 2.06 11.54
N TYR A 92 12.92 3.27 12.03
CA TYR A 92 11.66 3.57 12.74
C TYR A 92 10.70 4.48 11.98
N VAL A 93 11.18 5.26 11.00
CA VAL A 93 10.30 6.06 10.12
C VAL A 93 10.01 5.32 8.82
N GLN A 94 11.05 4.71 8.24
CA GLN A 94 10.94 4.03 6.94
C GLN A 94 10.78 2.50 7.08
N GLU A 95 10.71 2.00 8.32
CA GLU A 95 10.50 0.59 8.67
C GLU A 95 11.47 -0.41 8.00
N LEU A 96 12.68 0.05 7.67
CA LEU A 96 13.68 -0.77 7.01
C LEU A 96 14.37 -1.73 7.98
N ASN A 97 14.66 -2.94 7.51
CA ASN A 97 15.45 -3.90 8.28
C ASN A 97 16.96 -3.62 8.18
N ASP A 98 17.75 -4.22 9.08
CA ASP A 98 19.20 -3.98 9.15
C ASP A 98 19.94 -4.33 7.85
N ASN A 99 19.42 -5.28 7.06
CA ASN A 99 20.03 -5.66 5.79
C ASN A 99 19.79 -4.61 4.71
N GLU A 100 18.58 -4.05 4.65
CA GLU A 100 18.22 -2.95 3.74
C GLU A 100 19.01 -1.69 4.07
N ILE A 101 19.07 -1.33 5.35
CA ILE A 101 19.86 -0.20 5.83
C ILE A 101 21.34 -0.39 5.51
N ALA A 102 21.87 -1.60 5.71
CA ALA A 102 23.26 -1.93 5.39
C ALA A 102 23.58 -1.76 3.91
N ARG A 103 22.65 -2.17 3.02
CA ARG A 103 22.78 -1.96 1.58
C ARG A 103 22.77 -0.48 1.21
N ILE A 104 21.86 0.31 1.78
CA ILE A 104 21.74 1.75 1.52
C ILE A 104 22.99 2.51 2.00
N LEU A 105 23.52 2.15 3.16
CA LEU A 105 24.68 2.79 3.77
C LEU A 105 26.02 2.20 3.32
N GLU A 106 26.02 1.20 2.44
CA GLU A 106 27.21 0.46 1.98
C GLU A 106 28.11 -0.05 3.14
N VAL A 107 27.48 -0.56 4.20
CA VAL A 107 28.16 -1.14 5.37
C VAL A 107 27.69 -2.56 5.65
N SER A 108 28.31 -3.26 6.60
CA SER A 108 27.81 -4.56 7.04
C SER A 108 26.56 -4.42 7.91
N GLN A 109 25.66 -5.41 7.86
CA GLN A 109 24.50 -5.52 8.75
C GLN A 109 24.90 -5.40 10.22
N GLN A 110 25.96 -6.08 10.63
CA GLN A 110 26.50 -6.02 12.00
C GLN A 110 26.85 -4.59 12.43
N ASN A 111 27.36 -3.77 11.51
CA ASN A 111 27.68 -2.38 11.77
C ASN A 111 26.42 -1.55 12.02
N VAL A 112 25.35 -1.78 11.23
CA VAL A 112 24.04 -1.14 11.44
C VAL A 112 23.46 -1.54 12.79
N SER A 113 23.41 -2.84 13.10
CA SER A 113 22.89 -3.32 14.38
C SER A 113 23.65 -2.73 15.57
N LYS A 114 24.99 -2.63 15.46
CA LYS A 114 25.84 -2.00 16.49
C LYS A 114 25.54 -0.51 16.65
N HIS A 115 25.37 0.23 15.55
CA HIS A 115 25.03 1.66 15.61
C HIS A 115 23.65 1.87 16.22
N ARG A 116 22.65 1.07 15.81
CA ARG A 116 21.29 1.13 16.34
C ARG A 116 21.25 0.83 17.83
N LEU A 117 21.84 -0.28 18.27
CA LEU A 117 21.92 -0.64 19.70
C LEU A 117 22.62 0.45 20.51
N LYS A 118 23.77 0.95 20.05
CA LYS A 118 24.47 2.04 20.75
C LYS A 118 23.63 3.31 20.85
N ALA A 119 22.89 3.66 19.81
CA ALA A 119 22.01 4.82 19.81
C ALA A 119 20.88 4.64 20.83
N LEU A 120 20.19 3.49 20.83
CA LEU A 120 19.12 3.18 21.77
C LEU A 120 19.61 3.13 23.22
N THR A 121 20.77 2.53 23.48
CA THR A 121 21.36 2.51 24.84
C THR A 121 21.63 3.92 25.33
N LYS A 122 22.14 4.81 24.46
CA LYS A 122 22.42 6.21 24.80
C LYS A 122 21.14 7.02 25.01
N LEU A 123 20.11 6.81 24.19
CA LEU A 123 18.80 7.42 24.39
C LEU A 123 18.22 7.00 25.74
N ARG A 124 18.26 5.69 26.04
CA ARG A 124 17.78 5.16 27.31
C ARG A 124 18.52 5.78 28.49
N SER A 125 19.86 5.74 28.50
CA SER A 125 20.64 6.26 29.63
C SER A 125 20.29 7.71 29.92
N LEU A 126 20.22 8.57 28.89
CA LEU A 126 19.94 10.00 29.05
C LEU A 126 18.53 10.31 29.56
N ILE A 127 17.55 9.44 29.29
CA ILE A 127 16.17 9.64 29.77
C ILE A 127 16.02 9.12 31.21
N THR A 128 16.69 8.02 31.58
CA THR A 128 16.65 7.50 32.96
C THR A 128 17.62 8.19 33.93
N GLU A 129 18.70 8.80 33.47
CA GLU A 129 19.65 9.55 34.32
C GLU A 129 19.22 11.02 34.52
N GLY A 130 18.18 11.47 33.82
CA GLY A 130 17.58 12.81 33.96
C GLY A 130 16.43 12.90 34.96
N GLU A 131 16.13 11.82 35.71
CA GLU A 131 15.18 11.77 36.84
C GLU A 131 15.89 11.92 38.19
#